data_AF-A0A0K0FDV4-F1
#
_entry.id   AF-A0A0K0FDV4-F1
#
_cell.length_a   1.000
_cell.length_b   1.000
_cell.length_c   1.000
_cell.angle_alpha   90.00
_cell.angle_beta   90.00
_cell.angle_gamma   90.00
#
_symmetry.space_group_name_H-M   'P 1'
#
loop_
_entity.id
_entity.type
_entity.pdbx_description
1 polymer ?
#
loop_
_entity_poly.entity_id
_entity_poly.type
_entity_poly.pdbx_seq_one_letter_code
_entity_poly.pdbx_strand_id
1 'polypeptide(L)'
;MVLKECGTLCPERCNEKPRPCVTMCLLNVCQCTKYHVLNKHGVCVRKSQCKEDIKPLAPIENCPENTIFSVNASACPPMCYDVEGPKHCANQKIQNVCECKDPYAYNIVGECVPRYKCGASSLHRCYDEKIYSLCPDRYEKKCVTLKKSLKSVSCGEPRCICRPGFVNIKGDCYKASICEKLRRKRRRQTKKM
;
A
#
# COMPACT_ATOMS: atom_id res chain seq x y z
N MET A 1 12.29 -3.66 43.02
CA MET A 1 11.19 -2.69 43.15
C MET A 1 11.42 -1.89 44.41
N VAL A 2 10.87 -0.69 44.48
CA VAL A 2 10.89 0.17 45.68
C VAL A 2 9.47 0.61 46.00
N LEU A 3 9.13 0.61 47.28
CA LEU A 3 7.89 1.22 47.75
C LEU A 3 8.01 2.73 47.58
N LYS A 4 7.03 3.33 46.92
CA LYS A 4 6.92 4.79 46.77
C LYS A 4 5.68 5.29 47.49
N GLU A 5 5.86 6.33 48.29
CA GLU A 5 4.76 7.10 48.87
C GLU A 5 3.88 7.74 47.79
N CYS A 6 4.48 8.09 46.64
CA CYS A 6 3.77 8.59 45.48
C CYS A 6 4.30 7.93 44.19
N GLY A 7 3.55 6.98 43.63
CA GLY A 7 3.89 6.30 42.37
C GLY A 7 2.96 6.65 41.22
N THR A 8 3.29 6.16 40.02
CA THR A 8 2.49 6.37 38.79
C THR A 8 1.52 5.22 38.52
N LEU A 9 0.36 5.54 37.93
CA LEU A 9 -0.62 4.59 37.38
C LEU A 9 -0.10 3.88 36.12
N CYS A 10 0.87 4.47 35.42
CA CYS A 10 1.39 3.94 34.16
C CYS A 10 2.87 3.61 34.34
N PRO A 11 3.20 2.44 34.91
CA PRO A 11 4.59 2.03 35.03
C PRO A 11 5.13 1.69 33.63
N GLU A 12 6.36 2.12 33.35
CA GLU A 12 7.04 1.82 32.09
C GLU A 12 7.28 0.32 31.94
N ARG A 13 6.96 -0.22 30.75
CA ARG A 13 7.17 -1.62 30.39
C ARG A 13 8.14 -1.72 29.22
N CYS A 14 8.85 -2.85 29.14
CA CYS A 14 9.68 -3.17 27.98
C CYS A 14 8.85 -3.12 26.69
N ASN A 15 9.45 -2.56 25.63
CA ASN A 15 8.90 -2.50 24.27
C ASN A 15 7.55 -1.75 24.14
N GLU A 16 7.09 -1.04 25.18
CA GLU A 16 5.86 -0.25 25.13
C GLU A 16 6.16 1.19 24.68
N LYS A 17 5.34 1.72 23.76
CA LYS A 17 5.47 3.10 23.30
C LYS A 17 4.99 4.07 24.40
N PRO A 18 5.54 5.29 24.47
CA PRO A 18 5.02 6.33 25.36
C PRO A 18 3.52 6.52 25.11
N ARG A 19 2.73 6.44 26.17
CA ARG A 19 1.28 6.64 26.13
C ARG A 19 0.89 7.80 27.07
N PRO A 20 -0.14 8.58 26.73
CA PRO A 20 -0.65 9.59 27.64
C PRO A 20 -1.03 8.93 28.96
N CYS A 21 -0.49 9.45 30.06
CA CYS A 21 -0.76 8.98 31.40
C CYS A 21 -1.32 10.11 32.24
N VAL A 22 -2.37 9.84 33.00
CA VAL A 22 -2.92 10.79 33.95
C VAL A 22 -1.91 10.99 35.08
N THR A 23 -1.54 12.25 35.34
CA THR A 23 -0.68 12.64 36.45
C THR A 23 -1.49 12.61 37.76
N MET A 24 -1.66 11.41 38.32
CA MET A 24 -2.20 11.19 39.65
C MET A 24 -1.22 10.42 40.51
N CYS A 25 -1.21 10.75 41.80
CA CYS A 25 -0.34 10.15 42.79
C CYS A 25 -1.01 8.90 43.39
N LEU A 26 -0.42 7.73 43.14
CA LEU A 26 -0.81 6.49 43.81
C LEU A 26 -0.01 6.33 45.09
N LEU A 27 -0.71 6.28 46.23
CA LEU A 27 -0.08 6.14 47.53
C LEU A 27 0.42 4.70 47.77
N ASN A 28 1.62 4.57 48.33
CA ASN A 28 2.20 3.30 48.80
C ASN A 28 2.25 2.18 47.76
N VAL A 29 2.70 2.49 46.54
CA VAL A 29 2.82 1.49 45.46
C VAL A 29 4.25 1.03 45.22
N CYS A 30 4.40 -0.24 44.88
CA CYS A 30 5.67 -0.82 44.44
C CYS A 30 5.94 -0.44 42.99
N GLN A 31 7.03 0.30 42.76
CA GLN A 31 7.43 0.71 41.43
C GLN A 31 8.90 0.35 41.14
N CYS A 32 9.25 0.21 39.86
CA CYS A 32 10.64 0.11 39.46
C CYS A 32 11.43 1.37 39.83
N THR A 33 12.70 1.17 40.17
CA THR A 33 13.65 2.27 40.41
C THR A 33 13.91 3.04 39.13
N LYS A 34 14.48 4.24 39.24
CA LYS A 34 14.90 5.03 38.09
C LYS A 34 15.76 4.18 37.15
N TYR A 35 15.51 4.29 35.84
CA TYR A 35 16.18 3.51 34.77
C TYR A 35 15.82 2.02 34.68
N HIS A 36 14.83 1.55 35.44
CA HIS A 36 14.31 0.19 35.35
C HIS A 36 12.85 0.19 34.87
N VAL A 37 12.51 -0.80 34.05
CA VAL A 37 11.17 -0.98 33.46
C VAL A 37 10.69 -2.40 33.72
N LEU A 38 9.38 -2.62 33.69
CA LEU A 38 8.78 -3.94 33.86
C LEU A 38 8.98 -4.80 32.61
N ASN A 39 9.52 -6.00 32.78
CA ASN A 39 9.48 -7.02 31.74
C ASN A 39 8.10 -7.70 31.69
N LYS A 40 7.90 -8.60 30.71
CA LYS A 40 6.67 -9.39 30.54
C LYS A 40 6.29 -10.28 31.72
N HIS A 41 7.24 -10.56 32.62
CA HIS A 41 7.05 -11.37 33.83
C HIS A 41 6.79 -10.51 35.07
N GLY A 42 6.63 -9.20 34.94
CA GLY A 42 6.41 -8.29 36.06
C GLY A 42 7.67 -7.98 36.89
N VAL A 43 8.86 -8.26 36.36
CA VAL A 43 10.14 -8.01 37.03
C VAL A 43 10.78 -6.73 36.50
N CYS A 44 11.33 -5.90 37.39
CA CYS A 44 12.07 -4.71 37.01
C CYS A 44 13.44 -5.09 36.43
N VAL A 45 13.67 -4.75 35.17
CA VAL A 45 14.94 -4.96 34.46
C VAL A 45 15.46 -3.62 33.93
N ARG A 46 16.75 -3.53 33.61
CA ARG A 46 17.28 -2.34 32.93
C ARG A 46 16.69 -2.25 31.52
N LYS A 47 16.49 -1.05 30.98
CA LYS A 47 15.97 -0.86 29.62
C LYS A 47 16.81 -1.59 28.56
N SER A 48 18.13 -1.71 28.76
CA SER A 48 19.04 -2.49 27.89
C SER A 48 18.86 -4.02 27.99
N GLN A 49 18.20 -4.51 29.03
CA GLN A 49 17.86 -5.93 29.24
C GLN A 49 16.45 -6.26 28.76
N CYS A 50 15.69 -5.25 28.30
CA CYS A 50 14.51 -5.53 27.50
C CYS A 50 15.01 -6.22 26.25
N LYS A 51 14.78 -7.54 26.17
CA LYS A 51 14.88 -8.23 24.90
C LYS A 51 13.90 -7.52 23.99
N GLU A 52 14.40 -6.88 22.95
CA GLU A 52 13.50 -6.41 21.90
C GLU A 52 12.78 -7.66 21.45
N ASP A 53 11.45 -7.63 21.47
CA ASP A 53 10.67 -8.58 20.69
C ASP A 53 10.81 -8.20 19.20
N ILE A 54 12.04 -7.96 18.73
CA ILE A 54 12.40 -8.45 17.41
C ILE A 54 12.34 -9.97 17.60
N LYS A 55 11.14 -10.54 17.49
CA LYS A 55 11.07 -11.71 16.64
C LYS A 55 11.56 -11.17 15.30
N PRO A 56 12.78 -11.48 14.83
CA PRO A 56 12.89 -11.59 13.39
C PRO A 56 11.76 -12.56 13.06
N LEU A 57 10.80 -12.13 12.21
CA LEU A 57 9.95 -13.11 11.56
C LEU A 57 10.93 -14.19 11.11
N ALA A 58 10.77 -15.41 11.65
CA ALA A 58 11.71 -16.48 11.41
C ALA A 58 12.07 -16.46 9.91
N PRO A 59 13.35 -16.61 9.54
CA PRO A 59 13.72 -16.67 8.13
C PRO A 59 12.71 -17.56 7.42
N ILE A 60 12.06 -17.04 6.38
CA ILE A 60 11.02 -17.80 5.69
C ILE A 60 11.75 -18.99 5.06
N GLU A 61 11.72 -20.14 5.74
CA GLU A 61 12.56 -21.29 5.37
C GLU A 61 12.22 -21.80 3.98
N ASN A 62 10.97 -21.60 3.54
CA ASN A 62 10.51 -21.92 2.19
C ASN A 62 9.66 -20.79 1.62
N CYS A 63 10.22 -20.08 0.64
CA CYS A 63 9.46 -19.13 -0.15
C CYS A 63 8.56 -19.85 -1.16
N PRO A 64 7.33 -19.34 -1.40
CA PRO A 64 6.43 -19.87 -2.41
C PRO A 64 7.06 -19.94 -3.81
N GLU A 65 6.48 -20.76 -4.68
CA GLU A 65 6.96 -20.90 -6.05
C GLU A 65 7.09 -19.54 -6.77
N ASN A 66 8.19 -19.36 -7.51
CA ASN A 66 8.54 -18.12 -8.20
C ASN A 66 8.83 -16.89 -7.33
N THR A 67 9.02 -17.08 -6.02
CA THR A 67 9.50 -16.04 -5.12
C THR A 67 10.91 -16.38 -4.60
N ILE A 68 11.65 -15.36 -4.18
CA ILE A 68 12.99 -15.46 -3.58
C ILE A 68 12.99 -14.77 -2.22
N PHE A 69 13.75 -15.32 -1.27
CA PHE A 69 13.90 -14.69 0.04
C PHE A 69 14.75 -13.43 -0.08
N SER A 70 14.20 -12.32 0.43
CA SER A 70 14.84 -11.02 0.40
C SER A 70 14.93 -10.43 1.80
N VAL A 71 16.16 -10.16 2.22
CA VAL A 71 16.45 -9.53 3.51
C VAL A 71 16.05 -8.05 3.49
N ASN A 72 16.01 -7.43 2.32
CA ASN A 72 15.78 -5.99 2.14
C ASN A 72 14.98 -5.73 0.85
N ALA A 73 13.75 -6.20 0.80
CA ALA A 73 12.87 -6.00 -0.34
C ALA A 73 12.40 -4.54 -0.45
N SER A 74 12.10 -4.14 -1.68
CA SER A 74 11.43 -2.87 -1.97
C SER A 74 10.03 -2.84 -1.36
N ALA A 75 9.60 -1.68 -0.85
CA ALA A 75 8.19 -1.46 -0.47
C ALA A 75 7.23 -1.46 -1.68
N CYS A 76 7.76 -1.51 -2.90
CA CYS A 76 7.01 -1.67 -4.14
C CYS A 76 7.34 -3.02 -4.80
N PRO A 77 6.68 -4.10 -4.38
CA PRO A 77 6.77 -5.37 -5.09
C PRO A 77 6.27 -5.25 -6.54
N PRO A 78 6.73 -6.12 -7.46
CA PRO A 78 6.22 -6.18 -8.82
C PRO A 78 4.81 -6.76 -8.83
N MET A 79 3.85 -6.01 -9.35
CA MET A 79 2.45 -6.35 -9.43
C MET A 79 2.03 -6.47 -10.90
N CYS A 80 1.11 -7.38 -11.20
CA CYS A 80 0.59 -7.58 -12.55
C CYS A 80 -0.08 -6.34 -13.15
N TYR A 81 -0.55 -5.43 -12.31
CA TYR A 81 -1.20 -4.17 -12.69
C TYR A 81 -0.25 -2.97 -12.63
N ASP A 82 1.06 -3.20 -12.48
CA ASP A 82 2.06 -2.15 -12.62
C ASP A 82 2.01 -1.57 -14.03
N VAL A 83 1.62 -0.31 -14.15
CA VAL A 83 1.67 0.44 -15.41
C VAL A 83 3.07 0.99 -15.60
N GLU A 84 3.56 1.06 -16.84
CA GLU A 84 4.82 1.75 -17.13
C GLU A 84 4.71 3.22 -16.71
N GLY A 85 5.44 3.58 -15.65
CA GLY A 85 5.47 4.90 -15.04
C GLY A 85 6.25 4.90 -13.72
N PRO A 86 6.70 6.07 -13.24
CA PRO A 86 7.43 6.18 -11.99
C PRO A 86 6.52 5.77 -10.83
N LYS A 87 6.90 4.70 -10.12
CA LYS A 87 6.23 4.31 -8.88
C LYS A 87 6.74 5.20 -7.74
N HIS A 88 5.83 5.85 -7.03
CA HIS A 88 6.16 6.54 -5.79
C HIS A 88 6.10 5.53 -4.64
N CYS A 89 7.25 4.94 -4.35
CA CYS A 89 7.40 3.98 -3.28
C CYS A 89 7.81 4.70 -1.99
N ALA A 90 7.33 4.23 -0.84
CA ALA A 90 7.92 4.64 0.42
C ALA A 90 9.40 4.23 0.43
N ASN A 91 10.29 5.08 0.94
CA ASN A 91 11.71 4.76 1.10
C ASN A 91 11.97 3.67 2.18
N GLN A 92 10.91 3.07 2.72
CA GLN A 92 10.98 2.00 3.68
C GLN A 92 11.35 0.70 2.98
N LYS A 93 12.24 -0.09 3.59
CA LYS A 93 12.55 -1.44 3.13
C LYS A 93 11.77 -2.44 3.94
N ILE A 94 11.28 -3.49 3.29
CA ILE A 94 10.60 -4.60 3.95
C ILE A 94 11.65 -5.67 4.21
N GLN A 95 11.83 -6.03 5.48
CA GLN A 95 12.83 -7.01 5.88
C GLN A 95 12.25 -8.42 5.91
N ASN A 96 13.07 -9.41 5.53
CA ASN A 96 12.80 -10.84 5.64
C ASN A 96 11.47 -11.26 4.99
N VAL A 97 11.29 -10.94 3.71
CA VAL A 97 10.07 -11.24 2.94
C VAL A 97 10.41 -12.03 1.68
N CYS A 98 9.46 -12.82 1.18
CA CYS A 98 9.57 -13.42 -0.15
C CYS A 98 9.11 -12.42 -1.21
N GLU A 99 9.96 -12.13 -2.19
CA GLU A 99 9.64 -11.26 -3.32
C GLU A 99 9.59 -12.06 -4.62
N CYS A 100 8.71 -11.66 -5.53
CA CYS A 100 8.67 -12.24 -6.87
C CYS A 100 10.01 -12.06 -7.58
N LYS A 101 10.58 -13.15 -8.10
CA LYS A 101 11.78 -13.08 -8.95
C LYS A 101 11.41 -12.50 -10.32
N ASP A 102 12.33 -11.79 -10.99
CA ASP A 102 12.10 -11.43 -12.40
C ASP A 102 12.04 -12.69 -13.28
N PRO A 103 11.13 -12.78 -14.28
CA PRO A 103 10.17 -11.78 -14.78
C PRO A 103 8.73 -11.98 -14.24
N TYR A 104 8.57 -12.36 -12.97
CA TYR A 104 7.28 -12.64 -12.35
C TYR A 104 6.70 -11.41 -11.63
N ALA A 105 5.39 -11.40 -11.43
CA ALA A 105 4.69 -10.35 -10.72
C ALA A 105 3.51 -10.94 -9.94
N TYR A 106 3.17 -10.30 -8.82
CA TYR A 106 2.02 -10.68 -8.01
C TYR A 106 0.71 -10.38 -8.76
N ASN A 107 -0.16 -11.38 -8.87
CA ASN A 107 -1.54 -11.20 -9.30
C ASN A 107 -2.39 -10.64 -8.14
N ILE A 108 -3.69 -10.39 -8.38
CA ILE A 108 -4.59 -9.82 -7.37
C ILE A 108 -4.91 -10.78 -6.20
N VAL A 109 -4.67 -12.08 -6.37
CA VAL A 109 -4.86 -13.09 -5.31
C VAL A 109 -3.57 -13.34 -4.52
N GLY A 110 -2.48 -12.65 -4.85
CA GLY A 110 -1.20 -12.72 -4.14
C GLY A 110 -0.25 -13.81 -4.62
N GLU A 111 -0.53 -14.44 -5.77
CA GLU A 111 0.37 -15.44 -6.36
C GLU A 111 1.37 -14.79 -7.32
N CYS A 112 2.59 -15.33 -7.34
CA CYS A 112 3.64 -14.87 -8.21
C CYS A 112 3.55 -15.56 -9.58
N VAL A 113 3.02 -14.86 -10.59
CA VAL A 113 2.81 -15.40 -11.94
C VAL A 113 3.73 -14.74 -12.96
N PRO A 114 4.09 -15.41 -14.06
CA PRO A 114 4.86 -14.77 -15.13
C PRO A 114 4.15 -13.52 -15.64
N ARG A 115 4.87 -12.42 -15.90
CA ARG A 115 4.27 -11.15 -16.36
C ARG A 115 3.37 -11.30 -17.59
N TYR A 116 3.67 -12.22 -18.50
CA TYR A 116 2.81 -12.48 -19.68
C TYR A 116 1.44 -13.12 -19.33
N LYS A 117 1.32 -13.79 -18.17
CA LYS A 117 0.06 -14.36 -17.66
C LYS A 117 -0.79 -13.38 -16.87
N CYS A 118 -0.27 -12.20 -16.55
CA CYS A 118 -1.00 -11.16 -15.83
C CYS A 118 -2.31 -10.73 -16.52
N GLY A 119 -2.45 -10.95 -17.83
CA GLY A 119 -3.70 -10.70 -18.56
C GLY A 119 -4.79 -11.77 -18.39
N ALA A 120 -4.48 -12.95 -17.84
CA ALA A 120 -5.41 -14.10 -17.80
C ALA A 120 -6.01 -14.38 -16.41
N SER A 121 -5.35 -13.97 -15.32
CA SER A 121 -5.73 -14.35 -13.94
C SER A 121 -6.35 -13.22 -13.10
N SER A 122 -6.68 -12.07 -13.67
CA SER A 122 -7.41 -11.01 -12.99
C SER A 122 -8.91 -11.32 -13.00
N LEU A 123 -9.41 -11.90 -11.90
CA LEU A 123 -10.83 -12.20 -11.68
C LEU A 123 -11.74 -10.96 -11.51
N HIS A 124 -11.30 -9.79 -11.96
CA HIS A 124 -12.19 -8.69 -12.35
C HIS A 124 -12.29 -8.70 -13.87
N ARG A 125 -13.29 -9.41 -14.40
CA ARG A 125 -13.60 -9.43 -15.84
C ARG A 125 -14.02 -8.03 -16.30
N CYS A 126 -13.04 -7.19 -16.59
CA CYS A 126 -13.26 -6.05 -17.46
C CYS A 126 -13.36 -6.61 -18.88
N TYR A 127 -14.53 -6.47 -19.49
CA TYR A 127 -14.73 -6.85 -20.89
C TYR A 127 -14.16 -5.76 -21.81
N ASP A 128 -13.76 -6.17 -23.02
CA ASP A 128 -13.27 -5.29 -24.09
C ASP A 128 -11.96 -4.56 -23.75
N GLU A 129 -11.84 -3.31 -24.18
CA GLU A 129 -10.62 -2.49 -24.09
C GLU A 129 -10.43 -1.83 -22.72
N LYS A 130 -10.93 -2.50 -21.68
CA LYS A 130 -10.94 -2.02 -20.29
C LYS A 130 -9.93 -2.80 -19.44
N ILE A 131 -9.25 -2.08 -18.56
CA ILE A 131 -8.32 -2.61 -17.57
C ILE A 131 -8.86 -2.32 -16.17
N TYR A 132 -8.76 -3.29 -15.26
CA TYR A 132 -9.12 -3.04 -13.86
C TYR A 132 -8.02 -2.22 -13.20
N SER A 133 -8.39 -1.11 -12.57
CA SER A 133 -7.47 -0.23 -11.86
C SER A 133 -7.92 -0.10 -10.41
N LEU A 134 -7.03 -0.39 -9.47
CA LEU A 134 -7.24 -0.18 -8.03
C LEU A 134 -7.09 1.30 -7.63
N CYS A 135 -6.36 2.07 -8.43
CA CYS A 135 -6.07 3.47 -8.17
C CYS A 135 -6.25 4.28 -9.48
N PRO A 136 -7.47 4.30 -10.05
CA PRO A 136 -7.74 5.04 -11.28
C PRO A 136 -7.73 6.54 -11.03
N ASP A 137 -7.61 7.31 -12.10
CA ASP A 137 -7.92 8.74 -12.06
C ASP A 137 -9.33 8.94 -11.48
N ARG A 138 -9.52 9.94 -10.61
CA ARG A 138 -10.85 10.30 -10.08
C ARG A 138 -11.83 10.60 -11.20
N TYR A 139 -11.33 11.12 -12.31
CA TYR A 139 -12.10 11.47 -13.49
C TYR A 139 -11.78 10.53 -14.64
N GLU A 140 -12.83 10.05 -15.30
CA GLU A 140 -12.67 9.20 -16.45
C GLU A 140 -12.23 9.99 -17.69
N LYS A 141 -11.33 9.40 -18.48
CA LYS A 141 -10.82 10.00 -19.72
C LYS A 141 -11.91 9.95 -20.80
N LYS A 142 -12.55 11.09 -21.04
CA LYS A 142 -13.54 11.32 -22.10
C LYS A 142 -12.94 12.23 -23.17
N CYS A 143 -13.51 12.25 -24.38
CA CYS A 143 -13.04 13.16 -25.44
C CYS A 143 -13.03 14.65 -25.06
N VAL A 144 -13.85 15.04 -24.07
CA VAL A 144 -13.89 16.41 -23.52
C VAL A 144 -12.79 16.67 -22.50
N THR A 145 -12.42 15.66 -21.69
CA THR A 145 -11.41 15.77 -20.63
C THR A 145 -10.02 15.36 -21.10
N LEU A 146 -9.86 14.74 -22.28
CA LEU A 146 -8.56 14.29 -22.81
C LEU A 146 -7.49 15.39 -22.89
N LYS A 147 -7.89 16.66 -23.10
CA LYS A 147 -6.97 17.81 -23.13
C LYS A 147 -6.68 18.42 -21.76
N LYS A 148 -7.47 18.09 -20.73
CA LYS A 148 -7.26 18.52 -19.37
C LYS A 148 -6.51 17.40 -18.65
N SER A 149 -5.21 17.59 -18.46
CA SER A 149 -4.41 16.71 -17.59
C SER A 149 -4.87 16.93 -16.14
N LEU A 150 -5.94 16.24 -15.74
CA LEU A 150 -6.48 16.26 -14.40
C LEU A 150 -5.63 15.35 -13.50
N LYS A 151 -4.36 15.73 -13.30
CA LYS A 151 -3.50 15.06 -12.33
C LYS A 151 -4.10 15.26 -10.95
N SER A 152 -4.79 14.23 -10.47
CA SER A 152 -5.39 14.22 -9.15
C SER A 152 -4.35 13.73 -8.15
N VAL A 153 -4.17 14.42 -7.03
CA VAL A 153 -3.18 14.06 -5.98
C VAL A 153 -3.50 12.72 -5.31
N SER A 154 -4.73 12.23 -5.46
CA SER A 154 -5.19 10.93 -4.97
C SER A 154 -6.05 10.23 -6.02
N CYS A 155 -6.06 8.89 -5.98
CA CYS A 155 -6.90 8.10 -6.87
C CYS A 155 -8.38 8.07 -6.47
N GLY A 156 -9.20 7.70 -7.44
CA GLY A 156 -10.59 7.32 -7.21
C GLY A 156 -10.71 5.85 -6.78
N GLU A 157 -11.95 5.40 -6.59
CA GLU A 157 -12.25 4.03 -6.20
C GLU A 157 -11.86 3.01 -7.28
N PRO A 158 -11.42 1.79 -6.87
CA PRO A 158 -11.15 0.67 -7.76
C PRO A 158 -12.28 0.41 -8.77
N ARG A 159 -11.96 0.40 -10.07
CA ARG A 159 -12.92 0.09 -11.15
C ARG A 159 -12.23 -0.26 -12.47
N CYS A 160 -12.99 -0.78 -13.43
CA CYS A 160 -12.56 -0.90 -14.82
C CYS A 160 -12.45 0.49 -15.48
N ILE A 161 -11.31 0.78 -16.11
CA ILE A 161 -11.05 2.00 -16.88
C ILE A 161 -10.59 1.66 -18.29
N CYS A 162 -10.74 2.57 -19.25
CA CYS A 162 -10.20 2.35 -20.59
C CYS A 162 -8.67 2.25 -20.58
N ARG A 163 -8.14 1.30 -21.36
CA ARG A 163 -6.68 1.13 -21.53
C ARG A 163 -6.02 2.41 -22.07
N PRO A 164 -4.72 2.62 -21.84
CA PRO A 164 -3.98 3.75 -22.41
C PRO A 164 -4.21 3.90 -23.92
N GLY A 165 -4.44 5.13 -24.39
CA GLY A 165 -4.78 5.42 -25.80
C GLY A 165 -6.27 5.30 -26.15
N PHE A 166 -7.11 4.85 -25.20
CA PHE A 166 -8.55 4.77 -25.35
C PHE A 166 -9.26 5.79 -24.45
N VAL A 167 -10.47 6.15 -24.83
CA VAL A 167 -11.34 7.10 -24.12
C VAL A 167 -12.71 6.50 -23.94
N ASN A 168 -13.34 6.79 -22.81
CA ASN A 168 -14.71 6.40 -22.54
C ASN A 168 -15.67 7.31 -23.33
N ILE A 169 -16.53 6.69 -24.12
CA ILE A 169 -17.67 7.34 -24.80
C ILE A 169 -18.90 6.50 -24.47
N LYS A 170 -19.80 7.05 -23.64
CA LYS A 170 -21.05 6.40 -23.22
C LYS A 170 -20.86 5.02 -22.56
N GLY A 171 -19.77 4.80 -21.83
CA GLY A 171 -19.49 3.54 -21.13
C GLY A 171 -18.55 2.60 -21.90
N ASP A 172 -18.29 2.86 -23.17
CA ASP A 172 -17.43 2.03 -24.02
C ASP A 172 -16.11 2.72 -24.37
N CYS A 173 -15.08 1.92 -24.61
CA CYS A 173 -13.73 2.39 -24.84
C CYS A 173 -13.42 2.45 -26.34
N TYR A 174 -13.15 3.66 -26.83
CA TYR A 174 -12.79 3.91 -28.23
C TYR A 174 -11.39 4.50 -28.34
N LYS A 175 -10.71 4.25 -29.47
CA LYS A 175 -9.42 4.89 -29.75
C LYS A 175 -9.55 6.41 -29.66
N ALA A 176 -8.62 7.07 -28.98
CA ALA A 176 -8.63 8.52 -28.78
C ALA A 176 -8.71 9.32 -30.09
N SER A 177 -8.24 8.76 -31.21
CA SER A 177 -8.34 9.34 -32.55
C SER A 177 -9.77 9.63 -33.02
N ILE A 178 -10.78 8.93 -32.48
CA ILE A 178 -12.20 9.20 -32.76
C ILE A 178 -12.63 10.57 -32.23
N CYS A 179 -12.00 11.08 -31.16
CA CYS A 179 -12.34 12.38 -30.60
C CYS A 179 -12.18 13.53 -31.61
N GLU A 180 -11.17 13.48 -32.48
CA GLU A 180 -10.97 14.49 -33.53
C GLU A 180 -12.10 14.46 -34.57
N LYS A 181 -12.57 13.27 -34.95
CA LYS A 181 -13.70 13.10 -35.86
C LYS A 181 -15.00 13.67 -35.26
N LEU A 182 -15.24 13.41 -33.96
CA LEU A 182 -16.41 13.95 -33.25
C LEU A 182 -16.37 15.48 -33.10
N ARG A 183 -15.19 16.04 -32.81
CA ARG A 183 -14.98 17.50 -32.76
C ARG A 183 -15.26 18.17 -34.10
N ARG A 184 -14.78 17.58 -35.20
CA ARG A 184 -15.04 18.07 -36.57
C ARG A 184 -16.52 18.02 -36.94
N LYS A 185 -17.24 16.95 -36.57
CA LYS A 185 -18.71 16.85 -36.79
C LYS A 185 -19.48 17.93 -36.01
N ARG A 186 -19.17 18.14 -34.71
CA ARG A 186 -19.80 19.20 -33.91
C ARG A 186 -19.61 20.60 -34.51
N ARG A 187 -18.39 20.94 -34.94
CA ARG A 187 -18.09 22.24 -35.58
C ARG A 187 -18.88 22.48 -36.87
N ARG A 188 -19.20 21.42 -37.62
CA ARG A 188 -20.01 21.51 -38.83
C ARG A 188 -21.51 21.68 -38.53
N GLN A 189 -21.99 21.12 -37.43
CA GLN A 189 -23.38 21.31 -36.97
C GLN A 189 -23.62 22.72 -36.42
N THR A 190 -22.68 23.27 -35.65
CA THR A 190 -22.77 24.65 -35.13
C THR A 190 -22.56 25.73 -36.20
N LYS A 191 -22.15 25.37 -37.42
CA LYS A 191 -22.07 26.28 -38.58
C LYS A 191 -23.32 26.22 -39.48
N LYS A 192 -24.27 25.34 -39.17
CA LYS A 192 -25.54 25.14 -39.90
C LYS A 192 -26.77 25.67 -39.13
N MET A 193 -26.55 26.30 -37.99
CA MET A 193 -27.50 27.19 -37.29
C MET A 193 -26.96 28.61 -37.39
#